data_AF-A0A538NGK4-F1
#
_entry.id   AF-A0A538NGK4-F1
#
_cell.length_a   1.000
_cell.length_b   1.000
_cell.length_c   1.000
_cell.angle_alpha   90.00
_cell.angle_beta   90.00
_cell.angle_gamma   90.00
#
_symmetry.space_group_name_H-M   'P 1'
#
loop_
_entity.id
_entity.type
_entity.pdbx_description
1 polymer ?
#
loop_
_entity_poly.entity_id
_entity_poly.type
_entity_poly.pdbx_seq_one_letter_code
_entity_poly.pdbx_strand_id
1 'polypeptide(L)'
;MQTSVQITFVLEIAAMRLTPSFKMDVLKVRPTSKLVGMRLGSSQQPEPAMNLEVAFEIADIQPADGALGTIRLTPSQQKPMIDGSLSLTVAGLQFVPNFQSAPVWLTPSQERPATVLVTVPFQVTTMEFSASFEIASVVLNSTSKEVIVQLPGAASTAGEGTPMFEIANLQLSEGGDIALMQLNLLGQGSKQT
;
A
#
# COMPACT_ATOMS: atom_id res chain seq x y z
N MET A 1 9.80 2.28 24.73
CA MET A 1 8.99 3.09 23.80
C MET A 1 8.93 2.35 22.48
N GLN A 2 7.73 2.03 21.97
CA GLN A 2 7.56 1.47 20.62
C GLN A 2 7.14 2.60 19.69
N THR A 3 7.95 2.88 18.67
CA THR A 3 7.71 3.97 17.73
C THR A 3 6.85 3.45 16.58
N SER A 4 5.64 3.96 16.46
CA SER A 4 4.72 3.60 15.36
C SER A 4 5.02 4.41 14.11
N VAL A 5 5.04 3.74 12.97
CA VAL A 5 5.36 4.32 11.66
C VAL A 5 4.39 3.78 10.61
N GLN A 6 4.14 4.58 9.58
CA GLN A 6 3.36 4.20 8.42
C GLN A 6 4.29 4.11 7.22
N ILE A 7 4.23 2.99 6.50
CA ILE A 7 4.98 2.77 5.28
C ILE A 7 4.02 2.79 4.10
N THR A 8 4.29 3.69 3.15
CA THR A 8 3.49 3.88 1.94
C THR A 8 4.24 3.36 0.73
N PHE A 9 3.63 2.41 0.04
CA PHE A 9 4.10 1.83 -1.19
C PHE A 9 3.40 2.51 -2.37
N VAL A 10 4.13 2.74 -3.46
CA VAL A 10 3.54 3.03 -4.77
C VAL A 10 3.48 1.73 -5.55
N LEU A 11 2.27 1.25 -5.81
CA LEU A 11 2.05 -0.04 -6.46
C LEU A 11 1.27 0.15 -7.74
N GLU A 12 1.63 -0.56 -8.80
CA GLU A 12 0.79 -0.66 -10.00
C GLU A 12 -0.29 -1.73 -9.80
N ILE A 13 -1.46 -1.49 -10.37
CA ILE A 13 -2.58 -2.43 -10.40
C ILE A 13 -2.33 -3.42 -11.54
N ALA A 14 -2.05 -4.67 -11.18
CA ALA A 14 -1.96 -5.78 -12.13
C ALA A 14 -3.34 -6.29 -12.55
N ALA A 15 -4.29 -6.34 -11.62
CA ALA A 15 -5.69 -6.65 -11.89
C ALA A 15 -6.59 -6.15 -10.75
N MET A 16 -7.86 -5.90 -11.04
CA MET A 16 -8.88 -5.68 -10.01
C MET A 16 -10.13 -6.52 -10.28
N ARG A 17 -10.81 -6.93 -9.21
CA ARG A 17 -12.13 -7.54 -9.25
C ARG A 17 -13.15 -6.53 -8.77
N LEU A 18 -14.21 -6.35 -9.55
CA LEU A 18 -15.39 -5.60 -9.18
C LEU A 18 -16.54 -6.54 -8.81
N THR A 19 -17.31 -6.16 -7.79
CA THR A 19 -18.61 -6.77 -7.51
C THR A 19 -19.58 -6.52 -8.66
N PRO A 20 -20.71 -7.25 -8.73
CA PRO A 20 -21.78 -6.95 -9.68
C PRO A 20 -22.36 -5.53 -9.56
N SER A 21 -22.18 -4.89 -8.40
CA SER A 21 -22.52 -3.48 -8.15
C SER A 21 -21.39 -2.50 -8.44
N PHE A 22 -20.35 -2.94 -9.17
CA PHE A 22 -19.17 -2.16 -9.57
C PHE A 22 -18.39 -1.55 -8.41
N LYS A 23 -18.38 -2.22 -7.25
CA LYS A 23 -17.49 -1.86 -6.14
C LYS A 23 -16.20 -2.66 -6.23
N MET A 24 -15.08 -2.04 -5.91
CA MET A 24 -13.79 -2.72 -5.84
C MET A 24 -13.80 -3.75 -4.72
N ASP A 25 -13.46 -4.99 -5.03
CA ASP A 25 -13.54 -6.12 -4.10
C ASP A 25 -12.16 -6.75 -3.87
N VAL A 26 -11.42 -7.03 -4.95
CA VAL A 26 -10.05 -7.55 -4.88
C VAL A 26 -9.15 -6.68 -5.73
N LEU A 27 -7.95 -6.40 -5.22
CA LEU A 27 -6.87 -5.77 -5.95
C LEU A 27 -5.67 -6.72 -6.00
N LYS A 28 -5.07 -6.85 -7.17
CA LYS A 28 -3.75 -7.45 -7.35
C LYS A 28 -2.82 -6.34 -7.76
N VAL A 29 -1.80 -6.12 -6.95
CA VAL A 29 -0.88 -5.00 -7.09
C VAL A 29 0.56 -5.48 -7.00
N ARG A 30 1.49 -4.76 -7.62
CA ARG A 30 2.93 -5.05 -7.53
C ARG A 30 3.72 -3.74 -7.44
N PRO A 31 4.89 -3.73 -6.78
CA PRO A 31 5.67 -2.50 -6.66
C PRO A 31 6.20 -2.03 -8.00
N THR A 32 6.20 -0.71 -8.20
CA THR A 32 6.89 -0.08 -9.34
C THR A 32 8.38 0.14 -9.05
N SER A 33 8.78 0.12 -7.78
CA SER A 33 10.17 0.23 -7.33
C SER A 33 10.33 -0.33 -5.90
N LYS A 34 11.56 -0.38 -5.40
CA LYS A 34 11.86 -0.69 -3.99
C LYS A 34 11.70 0.50 -3.04
N LEU A 35 11.36 1.68 -3.58
CA LEU A 35 11.25 2.91 -2.78
C LEU A 35 9.88 2.97 -2.09
N VAL A 36 9.91 3.31 -0.81
CA VAL A 36 8.73 3.53 0.03
C VAL A 36 8.82 4.86 0.76
N GLY A 37 7.67 5.48 1.01
CA GLY A 37 7.55 6.61 1.91
C GLY A 37 7.39 6.10 3.34
N MET A 38 8.13 6.66 4.29
CA MET A 38 7.98 6.40 5.72
C MET A 38 7.51 7.67 6.42
N ARG A 39 6.43 7.56 7.18
CA ARG A 39 5.91 8.64 8.02
C ARG A 39 5.84 8.17 9.47
N LEU A 40 6.25 9.02 10.40
CA LEU A 40 6.09 8.77 11.83
C LEU A 40 4.61 8.94 12.22
N GLY A 41 4.05 7.98 12.98
CA GLY A 41 2.71 8.12 13.53
C GLY A 41 2.67 9.27 14.54
N SER A 42 1.87 10.32 14.29
CA SER A 42 1.76 11.44 15.21
C SER A 42 1.01 11.02 16.48
N SER A 43 1.68 11.05 17.63
CA SER A 43 1.02 11.05 18.93
C SER A 43 0.33 12.40 19.12
N GLN A 44 -0.99 12.45 18.97
CA GLN A 44 -1.89 13.52 19.47
C GLN A 44 -1.30 14.94 19.54
N GLN A 45 -1.11 15.63 18.42
CA GLN A 45 -1.10 17.11 18.42
C GLN A 45 -1.42 17.67 17.03
N PRO A 46 -2.30 18.69 16.92
CA PRO A 46 -2.52 19.43 15.68
C PRO A 46 -1.41 20.47 15.51
N GLU A 47 -0.20 20.02 15.15
CA GLU A 47 0.82 20.88 14.57
C GLU A 47 0.73 20.84 13.05
N PRO A 48 1.11 21.92 12.33
CA PRO A 48 1.18 21.88 10.88
C PRO A 48 2.05 20.69 10.50
N ALA A 49 1.48 19.73 9.77
CA ALA A 49 2.12 18.46 9.48
C ALA A 49 3.55 18.71 9.01
N MET A 50 4.52 18.46 9.89
CA MET A 50 5.89 18.21 9.48
C MET A 50 5.74 16.94 8.66
N ASN A 51 5.54 17.09 7.35
CA ASN A 51 5.49 16.02 6.38
C ASN A 51 6.92 15.46 6.30
N LEU A 52 7.35 14.81 7.38
CA LEU A 52 8.54 13.97 7.47
C LEU A 52 8.19 12.66 6.76
N GLU A 53 7.80 12.77 5.48
CA GLU A 53 7.76 11.65 4.57
C GLU A 53 9.17 11.50 4.02
N VAL A 54 9.90 10.56 4.61
CA VAL A 54 11.27 10.25 4.23
C VAL A 54 11.23 9.03 3.33
N ALA A 55 12.04 9.04 2.28
CA ALA A 55 12.12 7.92 1.37
C ALA A 55 13.12 6.87 1.88
N PHE A 56 12.74 5.62 1.75
CA PHE A 56 13.57 4.47 2.08
C PHE A 56 13.53 3.49 0.92
N GLU A 57 14.59 2.70 0.80
CA GLU A 57 14.62 1.53 -0.06
C GLU A 57 14.44 0.28 0.79
N ILE A 58 13.64 -0.67 0.29
CA ILE A 58 13.48 -1.97 0.92
C ILE A 58 14.70 -2.84 0.61
N ALA A 59 15.41 -3.24 1.65
CA ALA A 59 16.56 -4.11 1.56
C ALA A 59 16.19 -5.60 1.75
N ASP A 60 15.20 -5.90 2.60
CA ASP A 60 14.75 -7.27 2.87
C ASP A 60 13.30 -7.31 3.38
N ILE A 61 12.62 -8.42 3.12
CA ILE A 61 11.24 -8.69 3.56
C ILE A 61 11.13 -10.13 4.05
N GLN A 62 10.64 -10.30 5.28
CA GLN A 62 10.34 -11.58 5.89
C GLN A 62 8.84 -11.62 6.23
N PRO A 63 8.00 -12.17 5.34
CA PRO A 63 6.56 -12.24 5.55
C PRO A 63 6.19 -13.02 6.81
N ALA A 64 5.08 -12.63 7.44
CA ALA A 64 4.54 -13.35 8.59
C ALA A 64 3.02 -13.49 8.45
N ASP A 65 2.52 -14.72 8.43
CA ASP A 65 1.09 -15.07 8.42
C ASP A 65 0.21 -14.24 7.47
N GLY A 66 0.68 -13.88 6.27
CA GLY A 66 -0.09 -13.08 5.31
C GLY A 66 -0.03 -11.56 5.53
N ALA A 67 0.77 -11.06 6.47
CA ALA A 67 1.24 -9.67 6.52
C ALA A 67 2.62 -9.54 5.85
N LEU A 68 3.11 -8.30 5.74
CA LEU A 68 4.49 -8.02 5.33
C LEU A 68 5.54 -8.51 6.34
N GLY A 69 5.15 -8.77 7.58
CA GLY A 69 6.05 -9.27 8.63
C GLY A 69 7.16 -8.28 8.95
N THR A 70 8.41 -8.75 8.94
CA THR A 70 9.59 -7.91 9.19
C THR A 70 10.09 -7.33 7.88
N ILE A 71 10.33 -6.02 7.83
CA ILE A 71 11.03 -5.38 6.71
C ILE A 71 12.27 -4.65 7.18
N ARG A 72 13.30 -4.65 6.35
CA ARG A 72 14.52 -3.87 6.54
C ARG A 72 14.56 -2.75 5.51
N LEU A 73 14.75 -1.53 5.99
CA LEU A 73 14.78 -0.32 5.18
C LEU A 73 16.15 0.35 5.28
N THR A 74 16.64 0.89 4.16
CA THR A 74 17.82 1.76 4.11
C THR A 74 17.41 3.15 3.66
N PRO A 75 17.92 4.25 4.26
CA PRO A 75 17.57 5.60 3.83
C PRO A 75 17.87 5.82 2.35
N SER A 76 17.01 6.56 1.65
CA SER A 76 17.20 6.91 0.25
C SER A 76 16.99 8.40 0.00
N GLN A 77 17.83 8.96 -0.86
CA GLN A 77 17.68 10.33 -1.38
C GLN A 77 16.70 10.40 -2.55
N GLN A 78 16.33 9.26 -3.13
CA GLN A 78 15.36 9.15 -4.22
C GLN A 78 13.95 9.09 -3.65
N LYS A 79 13.02 9.86 -4.19
CA LYS A 79 11.61 9.81 -3.78
C LYS A 79 10.85 8.75 -4.60
N PRO A 80 9.87 8.04 -3.99
CA PRO A 80 8.96 7.20 -4.74
C PRO A 80 8.28 8.02 -5.84
N MET A 81 8.35 7.53 -7.08
CA MET A 81 7.72 8.21 -8.21
C MET A 81 6.23 7.91 -8.20
N ILE A 82 5.43 8.90 -7.80
CA ILE A 82 3.97 8.86 -7.90
C ILE A 82 3.61 9.32 -9.32
N ASP A 83 3.82 8.47 -10.31
CA ASP A 83 3.27 8.64 -11.64
C ASP A 83 1.99 7.81 -11.71
N GLY A 84 0.85 8.47 -11.85
CA GLY A 84 -0.44 7.83 -11.62
C GLY A 84 -1.58 8.63 -12.20
N SER A 85 -2.03 8.20 -13.37
CA SER A 85 -3.41 8.45 -13.81
C SER A 85 -4.13 7.10 -13.82
N LEU A 86 -5.35 7.05 -13.30
CA LEU A 86 -6.21 5.87 -13.49
C LEU A 86 -6.68 5.82 -14.94
N SER A 87 -5.84 5.26 -15.81
CA SER A 87 -6.16 5.02 -17.21
C SER A 87 -6.68 3.59 -17.36
N LEU A 88 -8.00 3.42 -17.23
CA LEU A 88 -8.68 2.16 -17.53
C LEU A 88 -9.33 2.24 -18.91
N THR A 89 -8.71 1.61 -19.91
CA THR A 89 -9.38 1.42 -21.21
C THR A 89 -10.29 0.20 -21.13
N VAL A 90 -11.54 0.42 -20.75
CA VAL A 90 -12.56 -0.62 -20.78
C VAL A 90 -13.13 -0.69 -22.20
N ALA A 91 -12.83 -1.77 -22.93
CA ALA A 91 -13.33 -1.97 -24.30
C ALA A 91 -14.87 -2.10 -24.40
N GLY A 92 -15.54 -2.38 -23.28
CA GLY A 92 -17.01 -2.33 -23.15
C GLY A 92 -17.48 -2.89 -21.80
N LEU A 93 -18.32 -2.16 -21.09
CA LEU A 93 -19.05 -2.61 -19.90
C LEU A 93 -20.54 -2.32 -20.13
N GLN A 94 -21.34 -3.35 -20.37
CA GLN A 94 -22.79 -3.21 -20.50
C GLN A 94 -23.46 -3.65 -19.19
N PHE A 95 -24.14 -2.73 -18.51
CA PHE A 95 -24.98 -3.06 -17.37
C PHE A 95 -26.29 -3.69 -17.85
N VAL A 96 -26.56 -4.93 -17.46
CA VAL A 96 -27.82 -5.62 -17.72
C VAL A 96 -28.56 -5.76 -16.39
N PRO A 97 -29.69 -5.04 -16.18
CA PRO A 97 -30.47 -5.18 -14.95
C PRO A 97 -30.96 -6.62 -14.77
N ASN A 98 -30.99 -7.11 -13.52
CA ASN A 98 -31.39 -8.47 -13.11
C ASN A 98 -30.42 -9.63 -13.44
N PHE A 99 -29.20 -9.32 -13.88
CA PHE A 99 -28.20 -10.36 -14.11
C PHE A 99 -27.58 -10.77 -12.76
N GLN A 100 -27.69 -12.05 -12.39
CA GLN A 100 -26.88 -12.65 -11.31
C GLN A 100 -25.44 -12.80 -11.83
N SER A 101 -24.75 -11.67 -11.99
CA SER A 101 -23.45 -11.64 -12.67
C SER A 101 -22.34 -12.19 -11.78
N ALA A 102 -21.45 -12.97 -12.38
CA ALA A 102 -20.16 -13.27 -11.78
C ALA A 102 -19.35 -11.96 -11.60
N PRO A 103 -18.40 -11.91 -10.64
CA PRO A 103 -17.48 -10.78 -10.49
C PRO A 103 -16.75 -10.43 -11.79
N VAL A 104 -16.51 -9.15 -12.03
CA VAL A 104 -15.82 -8.67 -13.24
C VAL A 104 -14.35 -8.45 -12.93
N TRP A 105 -13.46 -9.05 -13.71
CA TRP A 105 -12.02 -8.76 -13.64
C TRP A 105 -11.64 -7.70 -14.67
N LEU A 106 -10.93 -6.67 -14.21
CA LEU A 106 -10.36 -5.64 -15.06
C LEU A 106 -8.83 -5.70 -14.95
N THR A 107 -8.16 -5.65 -16.09
CA THR A 107 -6.70 -5.57 -16.20
C THR A 107 -6.36 -4.24 -16.87
N PRO A 108 -5.64 -3.33 -16.19
CA PRO A 108 -5.20 -2.08 -16.78
C PRO A 108 -4.27 -2.31 -17.99
N SER A 109 -4.19 -1.32 -18.89
CA SER A 109 -3.28 -1.40 -20.03
C SER A 109 -1.83 -1.30 -19.57
N GLN A 110 -0.93 -2.00 -20.26
CA GLN A 110 0.51 -1.94 -19.96
C GLN A 110 1.15 -0.63 -20.44
N GLU A 111 0.50 0.09 -21.37
CA GLU A 111 1.00 1.36 -21.93
C GLU A 111 0.83 2.55 -20.96
N ARG A 112 -0.16 2.49 -20.06
CA ARG A 112 -0.33 3.41 -18.93
C ARG A 112 -0.75 2.63 -17.69
N PRO A 113 0.21 2.15 -16.89
CA PRO A 113 -0.08 1.46 -15.65
C PRO A 113 -0.93 2.35 -14.72
N ALA A 114 -2.01 1.78 -14.18
CA ALA A 114 -2.77 2.42 -13.12
C ALA A 114 -2.07 2.17 -11.78
N THR A 115 -1.84 3.20 -10.98
CA THR A 115 -1.14 3.07 -9.68
C THR A 115 -2.06 3.36 -8.51
N VAL A 116 -1.71 2.81 -7.35
CA VAL A 116 -2.33 3.03 -6.04
C VAL A 116 -1.25 3.26 -4.99
N LEU A 117 -1.60 4.02 -3.97
CA LEU A 117 -0.82 4.15 -2.75
C LEU A 117 -1.36 3.14 -1.73
N VAL A 118 -0.49 2.32 -1.17
CA VAL A 118 -0.86 1.35 -0.13
C VAL A 118 -0.09 1.68 1.13
N THR A 119 -0.80 2.03 2.20
CA THR A 119 -0.20 2.39 3.48
C THR A 119 -0.40 1.28 4.50
N VAL A 120 0.69 0.83 5.10
CA VAL A 120 0.73 -0.27 6.06
C VAL A 120 1.30 0.23 7.38
N PRO A 121 0.69 -0.09 8.53
CA PRO A 121 1.23 0.27 9.83
C PRO A 121 2.36 -0.69 10.26
N PHE A 122 3.40 -0.11 10.83
CA PHE A 122 4.60 -0.79 11.30
C PHE A 122 5.04 -0.23 12.67
N GLN A 123 5.86 -1.00 13.38
CA GLN A 123 6.59 -0.55 14.56
C GLN A 123 8.09 -0.68 14.33
N VAL A 124 8.85 0.32 14.75
CA VAL A 124 10.31 0.26 14.76
C VAL A 124 10.75 -0.77 15.79
N THR A 125 11.51 -1.76 15.32
CA THR A 125 12.08 -2.81 16.16
C THR A 125 13.55 -2.55 16.42
N THR A 126 14.30 -2.15 15.39
CA THR A 126 15.74 -1.89 15.50
C THR A 126 16.14 -0.74 14.59
N MET A 127 17.10 0.07 15.04
CA MET A 127 17.76 1.09 14.24
C MET A 127 19.25 0.81 14.26
N GLU A 128 19.84 0.70 13.08
CA GLU A 128 21.26 0.43 12.90
C GLU A 128 21.96 1.72 12.47
N PHE A 129 23.11 2.00 13.07
CA PHE A 129 23.90 3.19 12.80
C PHE A 129 25.20 2.83 12.09
N SER A 130 25.64 3.70 11.19
CA SER A 130 26.95 3.63 10.56
C SER A 130 28.04 4.02 11.56
N ALA A 131 29.31 3.77 11.20
CA ALA A 131 30.46 4.23 11.98
C ALA A 131 30.50 5.76 12.17
N SER A 132 29.82 6.51 11.29
CA SER A 132 29.67 7.97 11.35
C SER A 132 28.45 8.42 12.17
N PHE A 133 27.76 7.50 12.86
CA PHE A 133 26.53 7.76 13.62
C PHE A 133 25.34 8.24 12.77
N GLU A 134 25.31 7.89 11.49
CA GLU A 134 24.14 8.10 10.62
C GLU A 134 23.26 6.84 10.63
N ILE A 135 21.96 6.97 10.36
CA ILE A 135 21.07 5.81 10.23
C ILE A 135 21.50 5.00 8.99
N ALA A 136 21.97 3.78 9.20
CA ALA A 136 22.34 2.87 8.13
C ALA A 136 21.14 2.02 7.69
N SER A 137 20.36 1.53 8.66
CA SER A 137 19.14 0.78 8.37
C SER A 137 18.12 0.87 9.50
N VAL A 138 16.87 0.58 9.18
CA VAL A 138 15.76 0.50 10.14
C VAL A 138 15.03 -0.82 9.91
N VAL A 139 14.86 -1.60 10.98
CA VAL A 139 14.10 -2.85 10.97
C VAL A 139 12.73 -2.60 11.59
N LEU A 140 11.68 -2.91 10.84
CA LEU A 140 10.30 -2.65 11.17
C LEU A 140 9.48 -3.93 11.17
N ASN A 141 8.54 -4.06 12.10
CA ASN A 141 7.57 -5.14 12.13
C ASN A 141 6.19 -4.62 11.79
N SER A 142 5.53 -5.24 10.83
CA SER A 142 4.16 -4.94 10.47
C SER A 142 3.26 -5.25 11.66
N THR A 143 2.35 -4.33 11.97
CA THR A 143 1.45 -4.49 13.12
C THR A 143 0.06 -4.97 12.72
N SER A 144 -0.23 -5.05 11.41
CA SER A 144 -1.53 -5.44 10.89
C SER A 144 -1.43 -6.04 9.48
N LYS A 145 -2.36 -6.92 9.14
CA LYS A 145 -2.62 -7.33 7.75
C LYS A 145 -3.48 -6.31 7.00
N GLU A 146 -4.09 -5.40 7.74
CA GLU A 146 -4.94 -4.36 7.20
C GLU A 146 -4.10 -3.22 6.63
N VAL A 147 -4.49 -2.76 5.46
CA VAL A 147 -3.81 -1.72 4.70
C VAL A 147 -4.82 -0.72 4.17
N ILE A 148 -4.40 0.53 4.12
CA ILE A 148 -5.18 1.60 3.52
C ILE A 148 -4.79 1.68 2.06
N VAL A 149 -5.77 1.70 1.16
CA VAL A 149 -5.53 1.89 -0.28
C VAL A 149 -6.09 3.23 -0.72
N GLN A 150 -5.25 4.04 -1.37
CA GLN A 150 -5.60 5.35 -1.89
C GLN A 150 -5.28 5.44 -3.39
N LEU A 151 -6.18 6.08 -4.13
CA LEU A 151 -5.97 6.37 -5.55
C LEU A 151 -5.20 7.69 -5.68
N PRO A 152 -4.22 7.79 -6.58
CA PRO A 152 -3.53 9.06 -6.86
C PRO A 152 -4.54 10.15 -7.23
N GLY A 153 -4.44 11.32 -6.60
CA GLY A 153 -5.32 12.46 -6.85
C GLY A 153 -6.68 12.43 -6.13
N ALA A 154 -7.02 11.36 -5.41
CA ALA A 154 -8.14 11.40 -4.47
C ALA A 154 -7.77 12.27 -3.26
N ALA A 155 -8.63 13.21 -2.86
CA ALA A 155 -8.38 14.04 -1.69
C ALA A 155 -8.25 13.16 -0.44
N SER A 156 -7.13 13.28 0.28
CA SER A 156 -6.90 12.64 1.57
C SER A 156 -7.79 13.26 2.64
N THR A 157 -9.08 12.93 2.66
CA THR A 157 -9.91 13.21 3.83
C THR A 157 -9.59 12.15 4.87
N ALA A 158 -8.67 12.48 5.77
CA ALA A 158 -8.48 11.77 7.03
C ALA A 158 -9.76 11.95 7.87
N GLY A 159 -10.75 11.12 7.59
CA GLY A 159 -12.07 11.21 8.19
C GLY A 159 -13.10 10.56 7.27
N GLU A 160 -13.47 9.33 7.60
CA GLU A 160 -14.61 8.58 7.06
C GLU A 160 -14.52 8.26 5.54
N GLY A 161 -14.29 6.97 5.21
CA GLY A 161 -14.45 6.47 3.83
C GLY A 161 -13.18 6.04 3.08
N THR A 162 -11.98 6.12 3.65
CA THR A 162 -10.79 5.52 3.03
C THR A 162 -10.92 3.99 3.07
N PRO A 163 -10.88 3.29 1.94
CA PRO A 163 -11.19 1.86 1.90
C PRO A 163 -10.06 1.06 2.55
N MET A 164 -10.43 0.18 3.48
CA MET A 164 -9.51 -0.72 4.17
C MET A 164 -9.49 -2.07 3.46
N PHE A 165 -8.30 -2.59 3.26
CA PHE A 165 -8.07 -3.89 2.65
C PHE A 165 -7.28 -4.78 3.60
N GLU A 166 -7.40 -6.09 3.46
CA GLU A 166 -6.45 -7.05 4.04
C GLU A 166 -5.46 -7.52 2.97
N ILE A 167 -4.22 -7.76 3.36
CA ILE A 167 -3.29 -8.56 2.57
C ILE A 167 -3.74 -10.03 2.67
N ALA A 168 -4.34 -10.51 1.59
CA ALA A 168 -4.82 -11.88 1.48
C ALA A 168 -3.76 -12.84 0.94
N ASN A 169 -2.84 -12.32 0.12
CA ASN A 169 -1.71 -13.09 -0.41
C ASN A 169 -0.53 -12.16 -0.70
N LEU A 170 0.67 -12.63 -0.36
CA LEU A 170 1.92 -11.95 -0.67
C LEU A 170 2.84 -12.94 -1.36
N GLN A 171 3.30 -12.59 -2.56
CA GLN A 171 4.24 -13.36 -3.34
C GLN A 171 5.54 -12.58 -3.41
N LEU A 172 6.64 -13.24 -3.05
CA LEU A 172 7.98 -12.71 -3.21
C LEU A 172 8.62 -13.31 -4.47
N SER A 173 9.49 -12.55 -5.11
CA SER A 173 10.38 -13.03 -6.16
C SER A 173 11.49 -13.90 -5.57
N GLU A 174 12.27 -14.58 -6.42
CA GLU A 174 13.45 -15.33 -5.98
C GLU A 174 14.47 -14.44 -5.23
N GLY A 175 14.48 -13.13 -5.51
CA GLY A 175 15.32 -12.15 -4.83
C GLY A 175 14.75 -11.59 -3.52
N GLY A 176 13.58 -12.08 -3.07
CA GLY A 176 12.93 -11.62 -1.84
C GLY A 176 12.11 -10.32 -1.97
N ASP A 177 12.04 -9.74 -3.17
CA ASP A 177 11.23 -8.55 -3.43
C ASP A 177 9.74 -8.90 -3.60
N ILE A 178 8.84 -7.97 -3.29
CA ILE A 178 7.40 -8.20 -3.53
C ILE A 178 7.16 -8.32 -5.05
N ALA A 179 6.73 -9.49 -5.50
CA ALA A 179 6.34 -9.74 -6.88
C ALA A 179 4.86 -9.45 -7.12
N LEU A 180 4.00 -9.83 -6.17
CA LEU A 180 2.56 -9.60 -6.24
C LEU A 180 1.97 -9.56 -4.83
N MET A 181 1.05 -8.64 -4.60
CA MET A 181 0.25 -8.54 -3.39
C MET A 181 -1.23 -8.56 -3.78
N GLN A 182 -1.99 -9.48 -3.19
CA GLN A 182 -3.44 -9.52 -3.31
C GLN A 182 -4.06 -8.87 -2.07
N LEU A 183 -4.92 -7.90 -2.31
CA LEU A 183 -5.66 -7.14 -1.32
C LEU A 183 -7.15 -7.45 -1.46
N ASN A 184 -7.82 -7.84 -0.38
CA ASN A 184 -9.28 -8.00 -0.37
C ASN A 184 -9.91 -6.85 0.42
N LEU A 185 -11.02 -6.29 -0.07
CA LEU A 185 -11.73 -5.23 0.63
C LEU A 185 -12.35 -5.78 1.92
N LEU A 186 -12.03 -5.17 3.06
CA LEU A 186 -12.65 -5.47 4.35
C LEU A 186 -13.92 -4.62 4.58
N GLY A 187 -13.96 -3.43 4.00
CA GLY A 187 -15.06 -2.48 4.10
C GLY A 187 -14.57 -1.03 4.19
N GLN A 188 -15.50 -0.07 4.24
CA GLN A 188 -15.16 1.29 4.69
C GLN A 188 -15.16 1.26 6.22
N GLY A 189 -14.09 1.74 6.86
CA GLY A 189 -13.92 1.67 8.32
C GLY A 189 -15.19 2.04 9.07
N SER A 190 -15.77 1.07 9.78
CA SER A 190 -17.03 1.23 10.49
C SER A 190 -16.83 1.99 11.80
N LYS A 191 -17.73 2.93 12.05
CA LYS A 191 -17.95 3.64 13.31
C LYS A 191 -18.07 2.62 14.46
N GLN A 192 -17.14 2.62 15.42
CA GLN A 192 -17.51 2.19 16.77
C GLN A 192 -18.36 3.32 17.35
N THR A 193 -19.66 3.02 17.51
CA THR A 193 -20.66 3.85 18.19
C THR A 193 -20.36 4.01 19.67
#